data_AF-A0A5R8QLS3-F1
#
_entry.id   AF-A0A5R8QLS3-F1
#
_cell.length_a   1.000
_cell.length_b   1.000
_cell.length_c   1.000
_cell.angle_alpha   90.00
_cell.angle_beta   90.00
_cell.angle_gamma   90.00
#
_symmetry.space_group_name_H-M   'P 1'
#
loop_
_entity.id
_entity.type
_entity.pdbx_description
1 polymer ?
#
loop_
_entity_poly.entity_id
_entity_poly.type
_entity_poly.pdbx_seq_one_letter_code
_entity_poly.pdbx_strand_id
1 'polypeptide(L)'
;MADYHSLIARAVAALPQSTPDTRQTVYERARKALFNQLRGIQPPVAEADIAAEGRALEEAIKRVETEHAAKDAHAPRPQTTTQRAQQLARTAKPAARATIEDEDESWRKTPSSHAAGEEEALPREPQRPPAPLPPAPKPQRSKRLMFSIAGVVVALVAVVGTLAWQLRERPEDLEKLKPEQSSASGPEAGKIDDRVGAGGETVKTPPPRAPAVPVAQKAEMWVGSLTEPTKVDRIYNGSAVWRLENVGGPGEPVGSAIRGDIDIPDAKLKMTLLFRKNTDATLSASHTINVSFKVAPGSPIGGVKAIGPIQMRRSDAQSGEKVAGIPVPITENNFLIGLMRGDRESRNLLLLRSLMAIDLPMQLADGRAATINMEKGPSGERVFADAIDAWGK
;
A
#
# COMPACT_ATOMS: atom_id res chain seq x y z
N MET A 1 -7.29 12.54 -12.12
CA MET A 1 -8.72 12.40 -11.79
C MET A 1 -8.82 11.19 -10.87
N ALA A 2 -9.57 11.27 -9.77
CA ALA A 2 -9.65 10.16 -8.82
C ALA A 2 -10.34 8.95 -9.46
N ASP A 3 -9.84 7.74 -9.16
CA ASP A 3 -10.44 6.51 -9.67
C ASP A 3 -11.63 6.08 -8.79
N TYR A 4 -12.77 6.73 -9.01
CA TYR A 4 -14.01 6.45 -8.28
C TYR A 4 -14.56 5.04 -8.53
N HIS A 5 -14.29 4.46 -9.71
CA HIS A 5 -14.79 3.13 -10.07
C HIS A 5 -14.16 2.06 -9.19
N SER A 6 -12.83 2.05 -9.09
CA SER A 6 -12.10 1.06 -8.26
C SER A 6 -12.49 1.14 -6.77
N LEU A 7 -12.74 2.35 -6.26
CA LEU A 7 -13.14 2.57 -4.86
C LEU A 7 -14.57 2.07 -4.59
N ILE A 8 -15.53 2.41 -5.45
CA ILE A 8 -16.93 2.01 -5.30
C ILE A 8 -17.08 0.49 -5.53
N ALA A 9 -16.38 -0.08 -6.51
CA ALA A 9 -16.38 -1.52 -6.77
C ALA A 9 -15.87 -2.31 -5.55
N ARG A 10 -14.79 -1.85 -4.90
CA ARG A 10 -14.25 -2.48 -3.69
C ARG A 10 -15.20 -2.36 -2.50
N ALA A 11 -15.85 -1.21 -2.32
CA ALA A 11 -16.82 -1.00 -1.24
C ALA A 11 -18.05 -1.91 -1.39
N VAL A 12 -18.55 -2.07 -2.61
CA VAL A 12 -19.66 -2.98 -2.94
C VAL A 12 -19.28 -4.45 -2.78
N ALA A 13 -18.04 -4.81 -3.13
CA ALA A 13 -17.51 -6.18 -2.98
C ALA A 13 -17.27 -6.60 -1.52
N ALA A 14 -17.11 -5.62 -0.61
CA ALA A 14 -16.98 -5.87 0.83
C ALA A 14 -18.32 -6.09 1.55
N LEU A 15 -19.47 -5.94 0.86
CA LEU A 15 -20.78 -6.18 1.45
C LEU A 15 -21.05 -7.68 1.59
N PRO A 16 -21.53 -8.17 2.76
CA PRO A 16 -21.85 -9.58 2.98
C PRO A 16 -22.92 -10.12 2.01
N GLN A 17 -23.82 -9.25 1.55
CA GLN A 17 -24.85 -9.52 0.55
C GLN A 17 -24.96 -8.30 -0.38
N SER A 18 -24.49 -8.41 -1.62
CA SER A 18 -24.51 -7.33 -2.61
C SER A 18 -25.87 -7.22 -3.31
N THR A 19 -26.97 -7.15 -2.57
CA THR A 19 -28.32 -6.93 -3.13
C THR A 19 -28.46 -5.51 -3.67
N PRO A 20 -29.38 -5.24 -4.63
CA PRO A 20 -29.55 -3.89 -5.18
C PRO A 20 -29.81 -2.82 -4.11
N ASP A 21 -30.55 -3.17 -3.06
CA ASP A 21 -30.86 -2.28 -1.94
C ASP A 21 -29.62 -1.93 -1.09
N THR A 22 -28.77 -2.92 -0.75
CA THR A 22 -27.54 -2.66 0.01
C THR A 22 -26.52 -1.87 -0.80
N ARG A 23 -26.41 -2.12 -2.12
CA ARG A 23 -25.57 -1.32 -3.02
C ARG A 23 -26.03 0.13 -3.10
N GLN A 24 -27.34 0.38 -3.18
CA GLN A 24 -27.89 1.74 -3.22
C GLN A 24 -27.52 2.55 -1.96
N THR A 25 -27.52 1.92 -0.78
CA THR A 25 -27.11 2.62 0.45
C THR A 25 -25.64 3.04 0.44
N VAL A 26 -24.76 2.28 -0.23
CA VAL A 26 -23.35 2.64 -0.40
C VAL A 26 -23.20 3.81 -1.35
N TYR A 27 -23.98 3.86 -2.43
CA TYR A 27 -23.97 4.97 -3.38
C TYR A 27 -24.47 6.28 -2.77
N GLU A 28 -25.57 6.25 -2.01
CA GLU A 28 -26.08 7.44 -1.32
C GLU A 28 -25.07 8.01 -0.30
N ARG A 29 -24.37 7.13 0.44
CA ARG A 29 -23.32 7.55 1.37
C ARG A 29 -22.12 8.13 0.65
N ALA A 30 -21.71 7.57 -0.49
CA ALA A 30 -20.63 8.08 -1.31
C ALA A 30 -20.94 9.48 -1.86
N ARG A 31 -22.15 9.70 -2.39
CA ARG A 31 -22.62 11.02 -2.85
C ARG A 31 -22.53 12.07 -1.75
N LYS A 32 -23.07 11.76 -0.57
CA LYS A 32 -23.09 12.67 0.58
C LYS A 32 -21.68 12.98 1.08
N ALA A 33 -20.79 11.99 1.12
CA ALA A 33 -19.41 12.16 1.54
C ALA A 33 -18.63 13.08 0.59
N LEU A 34 -18.75 12.87 -0.73
CA LEU A 34 -18.07 13.69 -1.74
C LEU A 34 -18.50 15.17 -1.64
N PHE A 35 -19.81 15.41 -1.55
CA PHE A 35 -20.35 16.77 -1.50
C PHE A 35 -19.96 17.52 -0.21
N ASN A 36 -20.00 16.83 0.93
CA ASN A 36 -19.58 17.40 2.21
C ASN A 36 -18.08 17.73 2.21
N GLN A 37 -17.27 16.88 1.59
CA GLN A 37 -15.83 17.08 1.52
C GLN A 37 -15.46 18.24 0.60
N LEU A 38 -16.04 18.32 -0.60
CA LEU A 38 -15.73 19.39 -1.56
C LEU A 38 -16.18 20.77 -1.06
N ARG A 39 -17.28 20.84 -0.29
CA ARG A 39 -17.73 22.07 0.38
C ARG A 39 -16.94 22.42 1.64
N GLY A 40 -16.28 21.44 2.27
CA GLY A 40 -15.49 21.63 3.48
C GLY A 40 -14.07 22.16 3.25
N ILE A 41 -13.59 22.18 2.01
CA ILE A 41 -12.24 22.64 1.67
C ILE A 41 -12.22 24.18 1.63
N GLN A 42 -11.26 24.79 2.35
CA GLN A 42 -10.98 26.22 2.30
C GLN A 42 -9.65 26.49 1.57
N PRO A 43 -9.62 27.38 0.56
CA PRO A 43 -10.72 28.22 0.04
C PRO A 43 -11.79 27.40 -0.74
N PRO A 44 -13.04 27.91 -0.87
CA PRO A 44 -14.15 27.18 -1.46
C PRO A 44 -13.85 26.76 -2.91
N VAL A 45 -14.09 25.49 -3.20
CA VAL A 45 -13.99 24.93 -4.55
C VAL A 45 -15.09 25.54 -5.42
N ALA A 46 -14.78 25.85 -6.69
CA ALA A 46 -15.76 26.41 -7.61
C ALA A 46 -16.92 25.42 -7.84
N GLU A 47 -18.16 25.91 -7.89
CA GLU A 47 -19.34 25.05 -8.04
C GLU A 47 -19.31 24.18 -9.31
N ALA A 48 -18.64 24.67 -10.37
CA ALA A 48 -18.43 23.93 -11.61
C ALA A 48 -17.55 22.67 -11.42
N ASP A 49 -16.53 22.75 -10.56
CA ASP A 49 -15.64 21.63 -10.26
C ASP A 49 -16.35 20.60 -9.38
N ILE A 50 -17.20 21.05 -8.44
CA ILE A 50 -18.05 20.17 -7.63
C ILE A 50 -19.04 19.40 -8.52
N ALA A 51 -19.64 20.08 -9.50
CA ALA A 51 -20.54 19.45 -10.46
C ALA A 51 -19.80 18.50 -11.43
N ALA A 52 -18.57 18.81 -11.81
CA ALA A 52 -17.73 17.92 -12.61
C ALA A 52 -17.36 16.64 -11.82
N GLU A 53 -16.95 16.79 -10.56
CA GLU A 53 -16.58 15.66 -9.70
C GLU A 53 -17.79 14.79 -9.35
N GLY A 54 -18.95 15.40 -9.10
CA GLY A 54 -20.21 14.68 -8.90
C GLY A 54 -20.61 13.84 -10.12
N ARG A 55 -20.43 14.37 -11.35
CA ARG A 55 -20.68 13.61 -12.58
C ARG A 55 -19.72 12.42 -12.73
N ALA A 56 -18.45 12.60 -12.40
CA ALA A 56 -17.47 11.51 -12.44
C ALA A 56 -17.82 10.38 -11.48
N LEU A 57 -18.37 10.70 -10.30
CA LEU A 57 -18.86 9.69 -9.34
C LEU A 57 -20.08 8.92 -9.89
N GLU A 58 -21.07 9.60 -10.48
CA GLU A 58 -22.24 8.95 -11.06
C GLU A 58 -21.88 8.03 -12.25
N GLU A 59 -20.93 8.41 -13.09
CA GLU A 59 -20.43 7.57 -14.18
C GLU A 59 -19.77 6.29 -13.65
N ALA A 60 -18.99 6.39 -12.58
CA ALA A 60 -18.40 5.25 -11.91
C ALA A 60 -19.47 4.32 -11.31
N ILE A 61 -20.48 4.86 -10.64
CA ILE A 61 -21.61 4.07 -10.09
C ILE A 61 -22.35 3.34 -11.22
N LYS A 62 -22.66 4.03 -12.32
CA LYS A 62 -23.34 3.43 -13.48
C LYS A 62 -22.54 2.25 -14.06
N ARG A 63 -21.22 2.38 -14.11
CA ARG A 63 -20.34 1.31 -14.59
C ARG A 63 -20.32 0.10 -13.64
N VAL A 64 -20.25 0.33 -12.33
CA VAL A 64 -20.32 -0.73 -11.31
C VAL A 64 -21.67 -1.46 -11.34
N GLU A 65 -22.77 -0.74 -11.51
CA GLU A 65 -24.10 -1.35 -11.64
C GLU A 65 -24.25 -2.15 -12.93
N THR A 66 -23.66 -1.69 -14.04
CA THR A 66 -23.64 -2.45 -15.30
C THR A 66 -22.86 -3.76 -15.13
N GLU A 67 -21.72 -3.74 -14.43
CA GLU A 67 -20.92 -4.93 -14.13
C GLU A 67 -21.65 -5.89 -13.18
N HIS A 68 -22.40 -5.38 -12.21
CA HIS A 68 -23.21 -6.22 -11.32
C HIS A 68 -24.43 -6.80 -12.02
N ALA A 69 -25.14 -6.01 -12.85
CA ALA A 69 -26.22 -6.51 -13.67
C ALA A 69 -25.75 -7.62 -14.64
N ALA A 70 -24.53 -7.51 -15.17
CA ALA A 70 -23.91 -8.55 -15.99
C ALA A 70 -23.59 -9.83 -15.18
N LYS A 71 -23.13 -9.69 -13.93
CA LYS A 71 -22.88 -10.82 -13.02
C LYS A 71 -24.17 -11.50 -12.56
N ASP A 72 -25.19 -10.71 -12.23
CA ASP A 72 -26.52 -11.20 -11.84
C ASP A 72 -27.23 -11.91 -13.01
N ALA A 73 -26.95 -11.51 -14.25
CA ALA A 73 -27.41 -12.21 -15.46
C ALA A 73 -26.62 -13.50 -15.78
N HIS A 74 -25.40 -13.66 -15.24
CA HIS A 74 -24.51 -14.80 -15.50
C HIS A 74 -24.55 -15.89 -14.40
N ALA A 75 -25.33 -15.69 -13.34
CA ALA A 75 -25.65 -16.74 -12.39
C ALA A 75 -26.47 -17.86 -13.07
N PRO A 76 -26.21 -19.16 -12.79
CA PRO A 76 -26.90 -20.25 -13.48
C PRO A 76 -28.38 -20.25 -13.11
N ARG A 77 -29.21 -19.72 -14.01
CA ARG A 77 -30.65 -19.96 -13.98
C ARG A 77 -30.92 -21.38 -14.51
N PRO A 78 -31.82 -22.16 -13.89
CA PRO A 78 -32.42 -23.29 -14.60
C PRO A 78 -33.03 -22.77 -15.91
N GLN A 79 -32.65 -23.43 -17.00
CA GLN A 79 -33.08 -23.07 -18.34
C GLN A 79 -34.59 -23.23 -18.48
N THR A 80 -35.31 -22.12 -18.50
CA THR A 80 -36.59 -22.03 -19.22
C THR A 80 -36.73 -20.60 -19.71
N THR A 81 -36.98 -20.44 -21.01
CA THR A 81 -37.24 -19.21 -21.80
C THR A 81 -36.10 -18.55 -22.60
N THR A 82 -35.22 -19.34 -23.25
CA THR A 82 -34.45 -18.87 -24.43
C THR A 82 -35.09 -19.29 -25.77
N GLN A 83 -36.41 -19.48 -25.84
CA GLN A 83 -37.08 -19.85 -27.11
C GLN A 83 -38.07 -18.82 -27.69
N ARG A 84 -38.44 -17.74 -26.98
CA ARG A 84 -39.43 -16.78 -27.51
C ARG A 84 -38.86 -15.52 -28.17
N ALA A 85 -37.61 -15.16 -27.90
CA ALA A 85 -37.01 -13.93 -28.44
C ALA A 85 -36.26 -14.12 -29.78
N GLN A 86 -35.90 -15.36 -30.16
CA GLN A 86 -35.21 -15.64 -31.42
C GLN A 86 -36.16 -15.85 -32.62
N GLN A 87 -37.48 -15.83 -32.40
CA GLN A 87 -38.47 -16.01 -33.46
C GLN A 87 -39.01 -14.68 -34.05
N LEU A 88 -38.72 -13.53 -33.46
CA LEU A 88 -39.18 -12.21 -33.95
C LEU A 88 -38.14 -11.44 -34.80
N ALA A 89 -36.88 -11.86 -34.83
CA ALA A 89 -35.82 -11.16 -35.56
C ALA A 89 -35.50 -11.75 -36.95
N ARG A 90 -36.30 -12.71 -37.43
CA ARG A 90 -36.08 -13.43 -38.69
C ARG A 90 -37.04 -13.02 -39.82
N THR A 91 -37.44 -11.76 -39.89
CA THR A 91 -38.11 -11.21 -41.08
C THR A 91 -37.80 -9.72 -41.22
N ALA A 92 -36.68 -9.37 -41.85
CA ALA A 92 -36.57 -8.20 -42.75
C ALA A 92 -35.12 -7.97 -43.21
N LYS A 93 -34.89 -8.22 -44.50
CA LYS A 93 -33.82 -7.67 -45.36
C LYS A 93 -34.37 -7.76 -46.81
N PRO A 94 -33.88 -7.04 -47.85
CA PRO A 94 -33.35 -5.67 -48.02
C PRO A 94 -34.09 -4.87 -49.14
N ALA A 95 -33.84 -3.56 -49.28
CA ALA A 95 -33.83 -2.82 -50.57
C ALA A 95 -33.10 -1.46 -50.41
N ALA A 96 -31.94 -1.24 -51.05
CA ALA A 96 -31.70 -0.47 -52.29
C ALA A 96 -31.93 1.06 -52.13
N ARG A 97 -30.87 1.88 -51.96
CA ARG A 97 -30.00 2.56 -52.95
C ARG A 97 -30.69 3.66 -53.78
N ALA A 98 -30.26 4.91 -53.58
CA ALA A 98 -30.05 5.92 -54.63
C ALA A 98 -29.09 7.03 -54.13
N THR A 99 -28.31 7.57 -55.06
CA THR A 99 -27.19 8.53 -54.96
C THR A 99 -27.66 9.92 -55.43
N ILE A 100 -26.82 10.97 -55.23
CA ILE A 100 -26.59 12.26 -55.97
C ILE A 100 -26.24 13.33 -54.88
N GLU A 101 -24.98 13.80 -54.74
CA GLU A 101 -24.33 14.98 -55.40
C GLU A 101 -25.03 16.31 -54.99
N ASP A 102 -24.43 17.42 -54.53
CA ASP A 102 -23.21 18.20 -54.83
C ASP A 102 -23.01 19.19 -53.63
N GLU A 103 -21.83 19.58 -53.11
CA GLU A 103 -20.77 20.52 -53.57
C GLU A 103 -20.50 21.58 -52.47
N ASP A 104 -19.42 22.34 -52.68
CA ASP A 104 -18.86 23.51 -52.00
C ASP A 104 -17.90 23.26 -50.81
N GLU A 105 -16.60 23.06 -51.05
CA GLU A 105 -15.55 24.07 -51.33
C GLU A 105 -15.41 25.09 -50.19
N SER A 106 -14.32 25.12 -49.41
CA SER A 106 -13.04 25.79 -49.75
C SER A 106 -12.42 26.27 -48.41
N TRP A 107 -11.13 26.41 -48.10
CA TRP A 107 -9.90 26.62 -48.85
C TRP A 107 -8.70 26.05 -48.05
N ARG A 108 -7.80 25.36 -48.74
CA ARG A 108 -6.35 25.37 -48.46
C ARG A 108 -5.66 25.51 -49.81
N LYS A 109 -4.81 26.52 -49.97
CA LYS A 109 -3.52 26.39 -50.68
C LYS A 109 -2.68 27.66 -50.54
N THR A 110 -1.41 27.41 -50.25
CA THR A 110 -0.25 28.29 -50.48
C THR A 110 -0.04 28.53 -51.98
N PRO A 111 0.80 29.51 -52.36
CA PRO A 111 2.10 29.11 -52.91
C PRO A 111 3.28 30.04 -52.55
N SER A 112 4.49 29.48 -52.67
CA SER A 112 5.78 30.19 -52.73
C SER A 112 6.00 30.86 -54.10
N SER A 113 6.79 31.95 -54.16
CA SER A 113 8.01 32.05 -55.00
C SER A 113 8.63 33.47 -55.06
N HIS A 114 9.97 33.54 -54.83
CA HIS A 114 11.04 34.32 -55.49
C HIS A 114 11.17 35.86 -55.41
N ALA A 115 12.34 36.30 -54.92
CA ALA A 115 13.40 37.10 -55.59
C ALA A 115 14.23 37.87 -54.52
N ALA A 116 15.54 37.59 -54.33
CA ALA A 116 16.69 38.38 -54.83
C ALA A 116 16.54 39.90 -54.59
N GLY A 117 17.41 40.65 -53.91
CA GLY A 117 18.76 40.54 -53.38
C GLY A 117 19.28 41.99 -53.33
N GLU A 118 20.05 42.40 -52.33
CA GLU A 118 21.05 43.50 -52.41
C GLU A 118 21.63 43.81 -51.01
N GLU A 119 22.96 43.91 -50.99
CA GLU A 119 23.78 44.31 -49.86
C GLU A 119 23.65 45.82 -49.63
N GLU A 120 23.50 46.25 -48.37
CA GLU A 120 24.06 47.53 -47.94
C GLU A 120 24.45 47.49 -46.47
N ALA A 121 25.76 47.54 -46.23
CA ALA A 121 26.38 47.58 -44.93
C ALA A 121 26.30 49.00 -44.35
N LEU A 122 25.74 49.13 -43.14
CA LEU A 122 25.82 50.35 -42.34
C LEU A 122 26.59 50.13 -41.03
N PRO A 123 27.27 51.16 -40.49
CA PRO A 123 28.34 51.01 -39.51
C PRO A 123 27.81 50.66 -38.12
N ARG A 124 28.50 49.74 -37.43
CA ARG A 124 28.20 49.38 -36.04
C ARG A 124 28.53 50.54 -35.11
N GLU A 125 27.50 51.11 -34.50
CA GLU A 125 27.59 51.98 -33.33
C GLU A 125 28.10 51.19 -32.11
N PRO A 126 28.98 51.74 -31.26
CA PRO A 126 29.49 51.01 -30.09
C PRO A 126 28.38 50.79 -29.05
N GLN A 127 27.93 49.54 -28.92
CA GLN A 127 26.99 49.11 -27.90
C GLN A 127 27.58 49.33 -26.50
N ARG A 128 26.92 50.20 -25.72
CA ARG A 128 27.05 50.24 -24.26
C ARG A 128 26.65 48.85 -23.70
N PRO A 129 27.38 48.28 -22.73
CA PRO A 129 26.95 47.03 -22.12
C PRO A 129 25.56 47.20 -21.47
N PRO A 130 24.63 46.25 -21.66
CA PRO A 130 23.32 46.32 -21.02
C PRO A 130 23.50 46.25 -19.50
N ALA A 131 22.79 47.11 -18.79
CA ALA A 131 22.69 47.02 -17.34
C ALA A 131 22.14 45.63 -16.94
N PRO A 132 22.59 45.03 -15.81
CA PRO A 132 22.06 43.76 -15.37
C PRO A 132 20.55 43.88 -15.12
N LEU A 133 19.76 43.08 -15.85
CA LEU A 133 18.34 42.92 -15.57
C LEU A 133 18.17 42.32 -14.16
N PRO A 134 17.23 42.82 -13.33
CA PRO A 134 16.89 42.15 -12.09
C PRO A 134 16.37 40.73 -12.40
N PRO A 135 16.71 39.72 -11.59
CA PRO A 135 16.27 38.35 -11.84
C PRO A 135 14.73 38.28 -11.80
N ALA A 136 14.13 37.60 -12.78
CA ALA A 136 12.69 37.36 -12.82
C ALA A 136 12.21 36.65 -11.52
N PRO A 137 11.04 37.02 -10.98
CA PRO A 137 10.48 36.34 -9.82
C PRO A 137 10.22 34.87 -10.15
N LYS A 138 10.79 33.96 -9.36
CA LYS A 138 10.59 32.51 -9.50
C LYS A 138 9.08 32.21 -9.39
N PRO A 139 8.51 31.34 -10.25
CA PRO A 139 7.11 30.93 -10.10
C PRO A 139 6.96 30.17 -8.78
N GLN A 140 6.34 30.82 -7.81
CA GLN A 140 5.93 30.24 -6.54
C GLN A 140 4.75 29.31 -6.80
N ARG A 141 5.07 28.05 -7.15
CA ARG A 141 4.08 26.98 -7.29
C ARG A 141 3.38 26.79 -5.94
N SER A 142 2.12 27.21 -5.88
CA SER A 142 1.36 27.33 -4.65
C SER A 142 1.11 25.96 -4.01
N LYS A 143 1.35 25.87 -2.70
CA LYS A 143 1.09 24.70 -1.83
C LYS A 143 -0.42 24.41 -1.64
N ARG A 144 -1.26 24.67 -2.64
CA ARG A 144 -2.73 24.61 -2.50
C ARG A 144 -3.39 23.41 -3.18
N LEU A 145 -2.63 22.50 -3.77
CA LEU A 145 -3.16 21.26 -4.34
C LEU A 145 -3.02 20.03 -3.42
N MET A 146 -2.49 20.18 -2.20
CA MET A 146 -2.09 19.05 -1.34
C MET A 146 -3.13 18.65 -0.27
N PHE A 147 -4.20 19.43 -0.06
CA PHE A 147 -5.15 19.19 1.03
C PHE A 147 -6.50 18.58 0.62
N SER A 148 -6.75 18.28 -0.65
CA SER A 148 -8.02 17.67 -1.09
C SER A 148 -8.03 16.13 -1.05
N ILE A 149 -6.88 15.45 -0.90
CA ILE A 149 -6.78 13.98 -0.91
C ILE A 149 -6.87 13.38 0.51
N ALA A 150 -6.46 14.12 1.55
CA ALA A 150 -6.51 13.66 2.94
C ALA A 150 -7.95 13.51 3.48
N GLY A 151 -8.91 14.26 2.95
CA GLY A 151 -10.32 14.18 3.38
C GLY A 151 -11.02 12.88 2.96
N VAL A 152 -10.72 12.34 1.77
CA VAL A 152 -11.40 11.14 1.23
C VAL A 152 -11.04 9.90 2.04
N VAL A 153 -9.79 9.80 2.47
CA VAL A 153 -9.25 8.65 3.21
C VAL A 153 -9.81 8.60 4.63
N VAL A 154 -9.93 9.75 5.31
CA VAL A 154 -10.47 9.82 6.68
C VAL A 154 -11.97 9.48 6.71
N ALA A 155 -12.74 9.90 5.70
CA ALA A 155 -14.16 9.56 5.60
C ALA A 155 -14.42 8.08 5.28
N LEU A 156 -13.59 7.47 4.42
CA LEU A 156 -13.67 6.03 4.10
C LEU A 156 -13.36 5.16 5.32
N VAL A 157 -12.39 5.54 6.14
CA VAL A 157 -12.04 4.81 7.38
C VAL A 157 -13.18 4.88 8.41
N ALA A 158 -13.89 6.00 8.51
CA ALA A 158 -15.04 6.13 9.41
C ALA A 158 -16.25 5.27 8.98
N VAL A 159 -16.48 5.09 7.67
CA VAL A 159 -17.56 4.25 7.14
C VAL A 159 -17.23 2.76 7.29
N VAL A 160 -15.97 2.36 7.12
CA VAL A 160 -15.54 0.97 7.35
C VAL A 160 -15.55 0.63 8.85
N GLY A 161 -15.19 1.58 9.72
CA GLY A 161 -15.26 1.40 11.17
C GLY A 161 -16.69 1.23 11.69
N THR A 162 -17.66 1.93 11.10
CA THR A 162 -19.08 1.77 11.45
C THR A 162 -19.67 0.45 10.93
N LEU A 163 -19.24 -0.04 9.75
CA LEU A 163 -19.63 -1.36 9.25
C LEU A 163 -19.05 -2.52 10.08
N ALA A 164 -17.81 -2.39 10.56
CA ALA A 164 -17.14 -3.43 11.35
C ALA A 164 -17.72 -3.58 12.77
N TRP A 165 -18.29 -2.52 13.33
CA TRP A 165 -18.94 -2.57 14.64
C TRP A 165 -20.28 -3.33 14.59
N GLN A 166 -20.99 -3.27 13.46
CA GLN A 166 -22.32 -3.86 13.31
C GLN A 166 -22.31 -5.38 13.05
N LEU A 167 -21.17 -5.96 12.65
CA LEU A 167 -21.03 -7.41 12.43
C LEU A 167 -20.69 -8.20 13.72
N ARG A 168 -20.56 -7.53 14.87
CA ARG A 168 -20.18 -8.14 16.15
C ARG A 168 -21.37 -8.68 16.97
N GLU A 169 -22.60 -8.55 16.49
CA GLU A 169 -23.81 -8.88 17.26
C GLU A 169 -24.54 -10.18 16.85
N ARG A 170 -23.90 -11.13 16.14
CA ARG A 170 -24.53 -12.42 15.78
C ARG A 170 -23.62 -13.62 16.10
N PRO A 171 -23.57 -14.10 17.35
CA PRO A 171 -22.72 -15.23 17.77
C PRO A 171 -23.23 -16.64 17.35
N GLU A 172 -24.36 -16.73 16.67
CA GLU A 172 -25.13 -17.98 16.52
C GLU A 172 -24.71 -18.83 15.29
N ASP A 173 -23.97 -18.23 14.35
CA ASP A 173 -23.50 -18.92 13.13
C ASP A 173 -22.13 -19.62 13.30
N LEU A 174 -21.42 -19.39 14.42
CA LEU A 174 -20.15 -20.05 14.70
C LEU A 174 -20.29 -21.48 15.25
N GLU A 175 -21.44 -21.84 15.83
CA GLU A 175 -21.63 -23.17 16.43
C GLU A 175 -21.90 -24.28 15.39
N LYS A 176 -22.26 -23.92 14.16
CA LYS A 176 -22.51 -24.88 13.06
C LYS A 176 -21.26 -25.35 12.31
N LEU A 177 -20.07 -24.92 12.71
CA LEU A 177 -18.81 -25.20 11.99
C LEU A 177 -17.82 -26.10 12.77
N LYS A 178 -18.29 -26.90 13.74
CA LYS A 178 -17.47 -27.94 14.37
C LYS A 178 -17.55 -29.26 13.58
N PRO A 179 -16.49 -29.71 12.88
CA PRO A 179 -16.41 -31.09 12.40
C PRO A 179 -16.08 -32.05 13.55
N GLU A 180 -16.75 -33.20 13.55
CA GLU A 180 -16.56 -34.33 14.47
C GLU A 180 -15.12 -34.89 14.43
N GLN A 181 -14.63 -35.27 15.60
CA GLN A 181 -13.39 -36.02 15.81
C GLN A 181 -13.51 -37.43 15.22
N SER A 182 -12.56 -37.82 14.38
CA SER A 182 -12.27 -39.23 14.10
C SER A 182 -10.87 -39.57 14.61
N SER A 183 -10.85 -40.51 15.53
CA SER A 183 -9.68 -41.13 16.14
C SER A 183 -9.07 -42.17 15.21
N ALA A 184 -7.74 -42.18 15.03
CA ALA A 184 -7.00 -43.40 14.71
C ALA A 184 -5.53 -43.29 15.15
N SER A 185 -5.13 -44.32 15.89
CA SER A 185 -3.84 -44.67 16.50
C SER A 185 -2.73 -45.03 15.49
N GLY A 186 -1.45 -44.77 15.83
CA GLY A 186 -0.27 -45.41 15.18
C GLY A 186 0.15 -46.72 15.88
N PRO A 187 1.41 -47.20 15.74
CA PRO A 187 2.40 -47.08 14.65
C PRO A 187 3.01 -48.46 14.24
N GLU A 188 3.75 -48.58 13.13
CA GLU A 188 4.73 -49.68 12.99
C GLU A 188 5.92 -49.34 12.08
N ALA A 189 7.09 -49.79 12.55
CA ALA A 189 8.39 -49.64 11.94
C ALA A 189 8.65 -50.75 10.90
N GLY A 190 9.44 -50.44 9.87
CA GLY A 190 9.97 -51.42 8.94
C GLY A 190 11.13 -50.84 8.15
N LYS A 191 12.34 -51.32 8.45
CA LYS A 191 13.61 -50.97 7.80
C LYS A 191 14.17 -52.25 7.21
N ILE A 192 14.37 -52.37 5.90
CA ILE A 192 15.52 -53.10 5.33
C ILE A 192 15.82 -52.62 3.89
N ASP A 193 17.11 -52.43 3.67
CA ASP A 193 17.84 -52.10 2.43
C ASP A 193 17.63 -53.08 1.26
N ASP A 194 17.78 -52.61 0.01
CA ASP A 194 18.76 -53.15 -0.96
C ASP A 194 18.76 -52.37 -2.30
N ARG A 195 19.97 -52.28 -2.88
CA ARG A 195 20.33 -52.32 -4.31
C ARG A 195 21.07 -51.14 -4.92
N VAL A 196 22.23 -51.52 -5.46
CA VAL A 196 23.34 -50.78 -6.04
C VAL A 196 23.11 -50.39 -7.52
N GLY A 197 23.48 -49.15 -7.85
CA GLY A 197 24.34 -48.75 -8.98
C GLY A 197 23.83 -48.79 -10.42
N ALA A 198 23.79 -47.61 -11.08
CA ALA A 198 24.65 -47.28 -12.24
C ALA A 198 24.30 -45.90 -12.85
N GLY A 199 25.34 -45.06 -12.97
CA GLY A 199 25.62 -44.17 -14.11
C GLY A 199 24.58 -43.16 -14.61
N GLY A 200 24.79 -41.87 -14.31
CA GLY A 200 24.19 -40.76 -15.03
C GLY A 200 24.78 -39.42 -14.58
N GLU A 201 25.25 -38.62 -15.54
CA GLU A 201 26.12 -37.45 -15.39
C GLU A 201 25.69 -36.40 -14.35
N THR A 202 26.67 -35.92 -13.60
CA THR A 202 26.52 -34.82 -12.64
C THR A 202 26.39 -33.48 -13.37
N VAL A 203 25.15 -33.06 -13.65
CA VAL A 203 24.84 -31.63 -13.75
C VAL A 203 24.80 -31.09 -12.33
N LYS A 204 25.77 -30.24 -11.97
CA LYS A 204 25.77 -29.52 -10.68
C LYS A 204 24.67 -28.47 -10.69
N THR A 205 23.44 -28.88 -10.38
CA THR A 205 22.39 -27.96 -9.91
C THR A 205 22.86 -27.37 -8.58
N PRO A 206 22.87 -26.03 -8.39
CA PRO A 206 23.16 -25.46 -7.08
C PRO A 206 22.17 -26.05 -6.06
N PRO A 207 22.63 -26.43 -4.86
CA PRO A 207 21.76 -27.05 -3.88
C PRO A 207 20.57 -26.12 -3.58
N PRO A 208 19.34 -26.65 -3.47
CA PRO A 208 18.23 -25.85 -2.98
C PRO A 208 18.63 -25.30 -1.62
N ARG A 209 18.62 -23.97 -1.50
CA ARG A 209 18.91 -23.26 -0.25
C ARG A 209 17.88 -23.74 0.78
N ALA A 210 18.29 -24.65 1.65
CA ALA A 210 17.43 -25.12 2.74
C ALA A 210 16.89 -23.90 3.49
N PRO A 211 15.59 -23.86 3.84
CA PRO A 211 15.04 -22.73 4.58
C PRO A 211 15.84 -22.60 5.88
N ALA A 212 16.58 -21.49 6.00
CA ALA A 212 17.39 -21.24 7.17
C ALA A 212 16.47 -21.21 8.39
N VAL A 213 16.70 -22.14 9.34
CA VAL A 213 15.94 -22.17 10.58
C VAL A 213 16.13 -20.80 11.27
N PRO A 214 15.05 -20.08 11.56
CA PRO A 214 15.16 -18.73 12.10
C PRO A 214 15.66 -18.82 13.55
N VAL A 215 16.82 -18.23 13.80
CA VAL A 215 17.49 -18.26 15.11
C VAL A 215 17.11 -17.03 15.93
N ALA A 216 16.63 -17.24 17.15
CA ALA A 216 16.36 -16.16 18.09
C ALA A 216 17.65 -15.42 18.48
N GLN A 217 17.62 -14.10 18.33
CA GLN A 217 18.69 -13.18 18.68
C GLN A 217 18.29 -12.33 19.88
N LYS A 218 19.24 -11.61 20.46
CA LYS A 218 19.00 -10.76 21.62
C LYS A 218 18.08 -9.58 21.27
N ALA A 219 17.14 -9.29 22.17
CA ALA A 219 16.42 -8.04 22.18
C ALA A 219 16.34 -7.52 23.61
N GLU A 220 16.31 -6.20 23.78
CA GLU A 220 16.15 -5.55 25.08
C GLU A 220 15.20 -4.37 24.95
N MET A 221 14.40 -4.14 25.97
CA MET A 221 13.57 -2.95 26.07
C MET A 221 13.98 -2.12 27.28
N TRP A 222 14.41 -0.90 27.03
CA TRP A 222 14.76 0.07 28.07
C TRP A 222 13.59 1.02 28.25
N VAL A 223 13.09 1.12 29.47
CA VAL A 223 12.01 2.04 29.84
C VAL A 223 12.61 3.13 30.72
N GLY A 224 12.48 4.36 30.24
CA GLY A 224 12.96 5.57 30.91
C GLY A 224 12.05 6.04 32.03
N SER A 225 12.59 6.94 32.84
CA SER A 225 11.85 7.57 33.92
C SER A 225 10.85 8.61 33.42
N LEU A 226 9.76 8.78 34.17
CA LEU A 226 8.77 9.85 33.92
C LEU A 226 9.33 11.23 34.23
N THR A 227 10.16 11.34 35.28
CA THR A 227 10.72 12.61 35.74
C THR A 227 12.03 12.96 35.02
N GLU A 228 12.81 11.96 34.65
CA GLU A 228 14.08 12.09 33.93
C GLU A 228 14.11 11.16 32.71
N PRO A 229 13.60 11.58 31.55
CA PRO A 229 13.45 10.70 30.38
C PRO A 229 14.75 10.11 29.83
N THR A 230 15.89 10.70 30.17
CA THR A 230 17.24 10.21 29.79
C THR A 230 17.75 9.11 30.71
N LYS A 231 17.15 8.93 31.89
CA LYS A 231 17.50 7.89 32.85
C LYS A 231 16.66 6.65 32.58
N VAL A 232 17.31 5.49 32.46
CA VAL A 232 16.63 4.19 32.33
C VAL A 232 16.21 3.70 33.72
N ASP A 233 14.92 3.49 33.91
CA ASP A 233 14.34 2.98 35.16
C ASP A 233 14.25 1.45 35.17
N ARG A 234 14.02 0.84 34.00
CA ARG A 234 13.88 -0.61 33.89
C ARG A 234 14.34 -1.14 32.54
N ILE A 235 14.97 -2.31 32.57
CA ILE A 235 15.37 -3.07 31.39
C ILE A 235 14.61 -4.39 31.39
N TYR A 236 13.99 -4.73 30.26
CA TYR A 236 13.36 -6.03 30.03
C TYR A 236 14.12 -6.76 28.95
N ASN A 237 14.44 -8.03 29.20
CA ASN A 237 15.09 -8.88 28.22
C ASN A 237 14.07 -9.54 27.32
N GLY A 238 14.45 -9.76 26.06
CA GLY A 238 13.61 -10.39 25.07
C GLY A 238 14.42 -11.09 23.99
N SER A 239 13.71 -11.54 22.97
CA SER A 239 14.30 -12.18 21.81
C SER A 239 13.72 -11.63 20.51
N ALA A 240 14.52 -11.59 19.46
CA ALA A 240 14.13 -11.17 18.11
C ALA A 240 14.37 -12.30 17.12
N VAL A 241 13.39 -12.59 16.28
CA VAL A 241 13.46 -13.62 15.25
C VAL A 241 13.15 -13.01 13.89
N TRP A 242 14.08 -13.11 12.94
CA TRP A 242 13.97 -12.52 11.62
C TRP A 242 13.68 -13.57 10.55
N ARG A 243 12.75 -13.28 9.65
CA ARG A 243 12.31 -14.18 8.57
C ARG A 243 12.09 -13.41 7.28
N LEU A 244 12.35 -14.07 6.16
CA LEU A 244 11.93 -13.62 4.85
C LEU A 244 10.50 -14.13 4.61
N GLU A 245 9.59 -13.24 4.28
CA GLU A 245 8.20 -13.56 3.98
C GLU A 245 7.89 -13.19 2.53
N ASN A 246 7.20 -14.06 1.81
CA ASN A 246 6.72 -13.78 0.47
C ASN A 246 5.31 -13.19 0.59
N VAL A 247 5.16 -11.92 0.22
CA VAL A 247 3.91 -11.16 0.30
C VAL A 247 3.39 -10.87 -1.11
N GLY A 248 2.22 -11.41 -1.45
CA GLY A 248 1.54 -11.13 -2.71
C GLY A 248 0.06 -11.48 -2.60
N GLY A 249 -0.81 -10.61 -3.10
CA GLY A 249 -2.23 -10.93 -3.26
C GLY A 249 -2.48 -11.78 -4.52
N PRO A 250 -3.66 -12.41 -4.66
CA PRO A 250 -4.04 -13.04 -5.92
C PRO A 250 -3.96 -12.03 -7.08
N GLY A 251 -3.02 -12.26 -8.01
CA GLY A 251 -2.78 -11.38 -9.17
C GLY A 251 -1.76 -10.25 -8.96
N GLU A 252 -1.18 -10.09 -7.75
CA GLU A 252 -0.06 -9.17 -7.51
C GLU A 252 1.28 -9.93 -7.60
N PRO A 253 2.36 -9.32 -8.12
CA PRO A 253 3.68 -9.94 -8.07
C PRO A 253 4.03 -10.33 -6.64
N VAL A 254 4.53 -11.55 -6.45
CA VAL A 254 5.04 -11.99 -5.14
C VAL A 254 6.22 -11.12 -4.78
N GLY A 255 6.02 -10.20 -3.83
CA GLY A 255 7.06 -9.35 -3.27
C GLY A 255 7.73 -10.02 -2.09
N SER A 256 8.98 -9.67 -1.84
CA SER A 256 9.68 -10.06 -0.61
C SER A 256 9.38 -9.08 0.52
N ALA A 257 9.28 -9.58 1.74
CA ALA A 257 9.15 -8.79 2.95
C ALA A 257 10.08 -9.31 4.04
N ILE A 258 10.54 -8.42 4.90
CA ILE A 258 11.28 -8.82 6.11
C ILE A 258 10.30 -8.80 7.26
N ARG A 259 10.18 -9.92 7.97
CA ARG A 259 9.42 -10.01 9.20
C ARG A 259 10.33 -10.20 10.40
N GLY A 260 10.18 -9.34 11.40
CA GLY A 260 10.77 -9.50 12.72
C GLY A 260 9.69 -9.79 13.75
N ASP A 261 9.77 -10.93 14.43
CA ASP A 261 8.93 -11.23 15.58
C ASP A 261 9.77 -11.09 16.86
N ILE A 262 9.34 -10.22 17.76
CA ILE A 262 10.02 -9.90 19.01
C ILE A 262 9.12 -10.31 20.18
N ASP A 263 9.70 -10.99 21.17
CA ASP A 263 9.01 -11.39 22.40
C ASP A 263 9.77 -10.86 23.61
N ILE A 264 9.09 -10.11 24.49
CA ILE A 264 9.61 -9.57 25.74
C ILE A 264 8.68 -10.09 26.86
N PRO A 265 8.98 -11.28 27.42
CA PRO A 265 8.06 -12.00 28.30
C PRO A 265 7.73 -11.25 29.59
N ASP A 266 8.73 -10.67 30.24
CA ASP A 266 8.57 -9.97 31.53
C ASP A 266 7.76 -8.67 31.40
N ALA A 267 7.75 -8.08 30.20
CA ALA A 267 6.86 -6.96 29.88
C ALA A 267 5.51 -7.41 29.32
N LYS A 268 5.31 -8.71 29.11
CA LYS A 268 4.14 -9.31 28.44
C LYS A 268 3.85 -8.64 27.10
N LEU A 269 4.91 -8.38 26.33
CA LEU A 269 4.85 -7.64 25.08
C LEU A 269 5.38 -8.51 23.94
N LYS A 270 4.58 -8.63 22.87
CA LYS A 270 5.05 -9.11 21.58
C LYS A 270 5.02 -7.98 20.57
N MET A 271 6.05 -7.87 19.74
CA MET A 271 6.11 -6.90 18.66
C MET A 271 6.36 -7.62 17.33
N THR A 272 5.67 -7.18 16.28
CA THR A 272 5.92 -7.63 14.91
C THR A 272 6.32 -6.42 14.07
N LEU A 273 7.43 -6.55 13.35
CA LEU A 273 7.93 -5.62 12.36
C LEU A 273 7.79 -6.25 10.97
N LEU A 274 7.21 -5.54 10.01
CA LEU A 274 7.10 -6.00 8.63
C LEU A 274 7.58 -4.93 7.66
N PHE A 275 8.75 -5.13 7.08
CA PHE A 275 9.36 -4.24 6.08
C PHE A 275 8.97 -4.69 4.68
N ARG A 276 8.48 -3.77 3.86
CA ARG A 276 8.03 -4.04 2.48
C ARG A 276 8.45 -2.92 1.53
N LYS A 277 8.77 -3.26 0.29
CA LYS A 277 8.83 -2.29 -0.81
C LYS A 277 7.45 -1.70 -1.03
N ASN A 278 7.37 -0.37 -1.13
CA ASN A 278 6.12 0.30 -1.41
C ASN A 278 5.88 0.33 -2.92
N THR A 279 4.83 -0.35 -3.39
CA THR A 279 4.38 -0.34 -4.79
C THR A 279 3.27 0.67 -5.05
N ASP A 280 2.70 1.26 -3.99
CA ASP A 280 1.65 2.27 -4.09
C ASP A 280 2.25 3.64 -4.44
N ALA A 281 1.85 4.16 -5.61
CA ALA A 281 2.29 5.47 -6.10
C ALA A 281 1.73 6.65 -5.31
N THR A 282 0.63 6.45 -4.57
CA THR A 282 -0.01 7.51 -3.76
C THR A 282 0.74 7.79 -2.46
N LEU A 283 1.49 6.80 -1.96
CA LEU A 283 2.34 6.96 -0.79
C LEU A 283 3.71 7.50 -1.20
N SER A 284 4.10 8.64 -0.64
CA SER A 284 5.42 9.27 -0.81
C SER A 284 6.55 8.55 -0.07
N ALA A 285 6.48 7.22 0.01
CA ALA A 285 7.44 6.37 0.70
C ALA A 285 8.09 5.37 -0.28
N SER A 286 9.38 5.10 -0.14
CA SER A 286 10.06 4.03 -0.89
C SER A 286 9.70 2.65 -0.36
N HIS A 287 9.65 2.53 0.96
CA HIS A 287 9.36 1.31 1.69
C HIS A 287 8.44 1.64 2.86
N THR A 288 7.67 0.66 3.29
CA THR A 288 6.81 0.74 4.46
C THR A 288 7.27 -0.25 5.51
N ILE A 289 7.10 0.14 6.77
CA ILE A 289 7.37 -0.72 7.92
C ILE A 289 6.12 -0.70 8.80
N ASN A 290 5.41 -1.82 8.84
CA ASN A 290 4.33 -1.99 9.81
C ASN A 290 4.94 -2.41 11.14
N VAL A 291 4.54 -1.73 12.20
CA VAL A 291 4.97 -2.01 13.58
C VAL A 291 3.71 -2.29 14.40
N SER A 292 3.56 -3.52 14.86
CA SER A 292 2.41 -3.97 15.64
C SER A 292 2.85 -4.43 17.02
N PHE A 293 2.24 -3.90 18.07
CA PHE A 293 2.46 -4.29 19.44
C PHE A 293 1.25 -5.07 19.96
N LYS A 294 1.49 -6.22 20.57
CA LYS A 294 0.50 -7.04 21.27
C LYS A 294 0.88 -7.04 22.75
N VAL A 295 0.17 -6.23 23.52
CA VAL A 295 0.32 -6.13 24.97
C VAL A 295 -0.67 -7.07 25.63
N ALA A 296 -0.18 -8.03 26.42
CA ALA A 296 -1.06 -8.94 27.16
C ALA A 296 -1.64 -8.27 28.43
N PRO A 297 -2.81 -8.71 28.92
CA PRO A 297 -3.41 -8.19 30.15
C PRO A 297 -2.46 -8.25 31.36
N GLY A 298 -2.47 -7.18 32.17
CA GLY A 298 -1.59 -7.04 33.34
C GLY A 298 -0.12 -6.86 32.97
N SER A 299 0.17 -6.26 31.82
CA SER A 299 1.52 -5.80 31.44
C SER A 299 1.94 -4.57 32.27
N PRO A 300 3.22 -4.49 32.71
CA PRO A 300 3.74 -3.35 33.48
C PRO A 300 4.03 -2.08 32.65
N ILE A 301 3.92 -2.15 31.31
CA ILE A 301 4.22 -1.02 30.41
C ILE A 301 2.98 -0.34 29.84
N GLY A 302 1.79 -0.95 29.98
CA GLY A 302 0.58 -0.47 29.31
C GLY A 302 0.69 -0.52 27.78
N GLY A 303 0.00 0.39 27.10
CA GLY A 303 0.03 0.51 25.63
C GLY A 303 1.18 1.36 25.09
N VAL A 304 1.31 1.42 23.77
CA VAL A 304 2.24 2.30 23.06
C VAL A 304 1.46 3.45 22.44
N LYS A 305 1.83 4.68 22.80
CA LYS A 305 1.19 5.92 22.33
C LYS A 305 1.76 6.41 21.01
N ALA A 306 3.08 6.37 20.88
CA ALA A 306 3.79 6.85 19.70
C ALA A 306 5.10 6.08 19.51
N ILE A 307 5.58 6.03 18.27
CA ILE A 307 6.91 5.51 17.94
C ILE A 307 7.75 6.61 17.27
N GLY A 308 9.07 6.54 17.46
CA GLY A 308 10.03 7.37 16.75
C GLY A 308 10.58 6.67 15.50
N PRO A 309 11.48 7.34 14.77
CA PRO A 309 12.14 6.74 13.62
C PRO A 309 13.09 5.62 14.07
N ILE A 310 13.18 4.56 13.26
CA ILE A 310 14.15 3.49 13.47
C ILE A 310 15.57 4.03 13.37
N GLN A 311 16.44 3.54 14.24
CA GLN A 311 17.87 3.79 14.18
C GLN A 311 18.60 2.47 13.99
N MET A 312 19.62 2.50 13.16
CA MET A 312 20.46 1.36 12.85
C MET A 312 21.81 1.55 13.51
N ARG A 313 22.33 0.52 14.18
CA ARG A 313 23.56 0.62 14.95
C ARG A 313 24.46 -0.59 14.71
N ARG A 314 25.77 -0.41 14.80
CA ARG A 314 26.70 -1.54 14.93
C ARG A 314 26.54 -2.15 16.32
N SER A 315 26.79 -3.44 16.50
CA SER A 315 26.60 -4.09 17.81
C SER A 315 27.43 -3.43 18.93
N ASP A 316 28.59 -2.86 18.60
CA ASP A 316 29.56 -2.23 19.51
C ASP A 316 29.35 -0.71 19.73
N ALA A 317 28.59 -0.03 18.87
CA ALA A 317 28.49 1.43 18.91
C ALA A 317 27.54 1.91 20.02
N GLN A 318 27.75 3.09 20.62
CA GLN A 318 26.82 3.58 21.65
C GLN A 318 25.57 4.28 21.07
N SER A 319 25.65 4.79 19.84
CA SER A 319 24.57 5.54 19.18
C SER A 319 24.30 5.02 17.77
N GLY A 320 23.03 5.03 17.38
CA GLY A 320 22.55 4.57 16.07
C GLY A 320 22.39 5.69 15.05
N GLU A 321 22.47 5.32 13.77
CA GLU A 321 22.14 6.17 12.65
C GLU A 321 20.65 6.09 12.32
N LYS A 322 20.00 7.26 12.25
CA LYS A 322 18.57 7.33 11.91
C LYS A 322 18.32 6.88 10.47
N VAL A 323 17.36 5.97 10.31
CA VAL A 323 16.72 5.66 9.03
C VAL A 323 15.71 6.77 8.74
N ALA A 324 15.83 7.41 7.60
CA ALA A 324 14.97 8.52 7.22
C ALA A 324 13.57 7.99 6.89
N GLY A 325 12.62 8.18 7.80
CA GLY A 325 11.23 7.80 7.62
C GLY A 325 10.31 8.54 8.59
N ILE A 326 9.02 8.55 8.27
CA ILE A 326 7.99 9.23 9.04
C ILE A 326 7.11 8.17 9.71
N PRO A 327 7.10 8.07 11.04
CA PRO A 327 6.17 7.23 11.77
C PRO A 327 4.78 7.88 11.83
N VAL A 328 3.73 7.09 11.61
CA VAL A 328 2.33 7.50 11.66
C VAL A 328 1.53 6.44 12.42
N PRO A 329 0.71 6.83 13.42
CA PRO A 329 -0.21 5.89 14.07
C PRO A 329 -1.32 5.48 13.10
N ILE A 330 -1.61 4.18 13.03
CA ILE A 330 -2.75 3.64 12.26
C ILE A 330 -3.92 3.42 13.20
N THR A 331 -3.68 2.66 14.26
CA THR A 331 -4.61 2.39 15.36
C THR A 331 -3.82 2.27 16.66
N GLU A 332 -4.50 2.02 17.78
CA GLU A 332 -3.82 1.72 19.03
C GLU A 332 -2.82 0.57 18.83
N ASN A 333 -1.61 0.74 19.37
CA ASN A 333 -0.52 -0.24 19.29
C ASN A 333 -0.11 -0.65 17.87
N ASN A 334 -0.52 0.06 16.82
CA ASN A 334 -0.15 -0.23 15.42
C ASN A 334 0.25 1.03 14.68
N PHE A 335 1.42 0.99 14.08
CA PHE A 335 2.05 2.14 13.46
C PHE A 335 2.62 1.77 12.08
N LEU A 336 2.65 2.74 11.19
CA LEU A 336 3.31 2.66 9.89
C LEU A 336 4.51 3.60 9.89
N ILE A 337 5.67 3.13 9.44
CA ILE A 337 6.79 4.00 9.11
C ILE A 337 6.94 4.02 7.59
N GLY A 338 6.71 5.17 6.98
CA GLY A 338 7.01 5.39 5.57
C GLY A 338 8.46 5.85 5.42
N LEU A 339 9.32 5.01 4.84
CA LEU A 339 10.71 5.40 4.55
C LEU A 339 10.74 6.38 3.39
N MET A 340 11.56 7.43 3.50
CA MET A 340 11.61 8.48 2.48
C MET A 340 12.11 7.93 1.13
N ARG A 341 11.51 8.43 0.05
CA ARG A 341 11.88 8.14 -1.34
C ARG A 341 12.94 9.14 -1.85
N GLY A 342 13.64 8.79 -2.94
CA GLY A 342 14.61 9.67 -3.61
C GLY A 342 16.00 9.57 -2.98
N ASP A 343 16.70 10.70 -2.81
CA ASP A 343 18.12 10.74 -2.39
C ASP A 343 18.43 10.00 -1.07
N ARG A 344 17.43 9.81 -0.21
CA ARG A 344 17.57 9.12 1.09
C ARG A 344 17.37 7.62 1.01
N GLU A 345 16.78 7.12 -0.07
CA GLU A 345 16.39 5.72 -0.22
C GLU A 345 17.59 4.77 -0.20
N SER A 346 18.59 5.03 -1.05
CA SER A 346 19.80 4.20 -1.12
C SER A 346 20.56 4.18 0.22
N ARG A 347 20.60 5.31 0.93
CA ARG A 347 21.18 5.37 2.28
C ARG A 347 20.40 4.54 3.28
N ASN A 348 19.06 4.64 3.26
CA ASN A 348 18.22 3.84 4.16
C ASN A 348 18.43 2.34 3.93
N LEU A 349 18.43 1.90 2.67
CA LEU A 349 18.68 0.50 2.32
C LEU A 349 20.09 0.06 2.73
N LEU A 350 21.10 0.92 2.57
CA LEU A 350 22.46 0.63 3.03
C LEU A 350 22.50 0.40 4.55
N LEU A 351 21.89 1.28 5.34
CA LEU A 351 21.83 1.12 6.81
C LEU A 351 21.10 -0.17 7.20
N LEU A 352 19.96 -0.47 6.55
CA LEU A 352 19.20 -1.69 6.79
C LEU A 352 19.97 -2.95 6.35
N ARG A 353 20.89 -2.85 5.38
CA ARG A 353 21.71 -3.98 4.95
C ARG A 353 22.91 -4.21 5.86
N SER A 354 23.65 -3.16 6.19
CA SER A 354 25.00 -3.28 6.77
C SER A 354 25.05 -3.31 8.30
N LEU A 355 24.05 -2.73 8.98
CA LEU A 355 24.07 -2.58 10.44
C LEU A 355 23.28 -3.69 11.13
N MET A 356 23.80 -4.14 12.27
CA MET A 356 23.41 -5.39 12.93
C MET A 356 22.36 -5.22 14.03
N ALA A 357 22.23 -4.02 14.59
CA ALA A 357 21.25 -3.71 15.62
C ALA A 357 20.22 -2.68 15.12
N ILE A 358 18.98 -2.85 15.55
CA ILE A 358 17.85 -1.97 15.25
C ILE A 358 17.33 -1.42 16.57
N ASP A 359 17.31 -0.11 16.70
CA ASP A 359 16.73 0.60 17.84
C ASP A 359 15.40 1.24 17.41
N LEU A 360 14.32 0.90 18.11
CA LEU A 360 13.01 1.51 17.94
C LEU A 360 12.65 2.31 19.19
N PRO A 361 12.85 3.64 19.17
CA PRO A 361 12.38 4.52 20.23
C PRO A 361 10.85 4.64 20.20
N MET A 362 10.22 4.77 21.35
CA MET A 362 8.76 4.89 21.51
C MET A 362 8.38 5.64 22.78
N GLN A 363 7.11 6.05 22.84
CA GLN A 363 6.47 6.60 24.03
C GLN A 363 5.32 5.68 24.45
N LEU A 364 5.35 5.25 25.70
CA LEU A 364 4.29 4.44 26.31
C LEU A 364 3.04 5.30 26.60
N ALA A 365 1.89 4.64 26.79
CA ALA A 365 0.61 5.29 27.07
C ALA A 365 0.64 6.11 28.37
N ASP A 366 1.45 5.68 29.34
CA ASP A 366 1.68 6.40 30.59
C ASP A 366 2.63 7.61 30.47
N GLY A 367 3.20 7.84 29.28
CA GLY A 367 4.09 8.96 28.99
C GLY A 367 5.59 8.65 29.06
N ARG A 368 5.99 7.49 29.61
CA ARG A 368 7.40 7.08 29.69
C ARG A 368 8.01 6.92 28.30
N ALA A 369 9.25 7.38 28.14
CA ALA A 369 10.05 7.05 26.98
C ALA A 369 10.51 5.59 27.08
N ALA A 370 10.51 4.86 25.98
CA ALA A 370 11.08 3.52 25.91
C ALA A 370 11.84 3.32 24.60
N THR A 371 12.76 2.38 24.56
CA THR A 371 13.46 1.96 23.33
C THR A 371 13.58 0.46 23.32
N ILE A 372 13.19 -0.18 22.22
CA ILE A 372 13.45 -1.61 21.99
C ILE A 372 14.67 -1.72 21.07
N ASN A 373 15.74 -2.29 21.59
CA ASN A 373 16.91 -2.72 20.84
C ASN A 373 16.71 -4.17 20.37
N MET A 374 17.03 -4.45 19.11
CA MET A 374 16.91 -5.78 18.51
C MET A 374 18.16 -6.09 17.70
N GLU A 375 18.76 -7.25 17.96
CA GLU A 375 19.86 -7.75 17.14
C GLU A 375 19.32 -8.56 15.95
N LYS A 376 19.93 -8.37 14.78
CA LYS A 376 19.66 -9.19 13.59
C LYS A 376 20.35 -10.54 13.64
N GLY A 377 21.58 -10.55 14.15
CA GLY A 377 22.49 -11.68 14.05
C GLY A 377 22.76 -12.13 12.60
N PRO A 378 23.55 -13.19 12.40
CA PRO A 378 23.90 -13.68 11.06
C PRO A 378 22.69 -14.16 10.25
N SER A 379 21.65 -14.67 10.92
CA SER A 379 20.41 -15.09 10.25
C SER A 379 19.61 -13.90 9.75
N GLY A 380 19.44 -12.86 10.58
CA GLY A 380 18.74 -11.65 10.18
C GLY A 380 19.49 -10.88 9.10
N GLU A 381 20.82 -10.79 9.18
CA GLU A 381 21.63 -10.17 8.13
C GLU A 381 21.34 -10.76 6.75
N ARG A 382 21.29 -12.10 6.64
CA ARG A 382 20.93 -12.78 5.38
C ARG A 382 19.53 -12.45 4.93
N VAL A 383 18.55 -12.46 5.84
CA VAL A 383 17.15 -12.10 5.53
C VAL A 383 17.05 -10.68 4.98
N PHE A 384 17.73 -9.72 5.62
CA PHE A 384 17.75 -8.33 5.17
C PHE A 384 18.42 -8.18 3.80
N ALA A 385 19.57 -8.83 3.59
CA ALA A 385 20.26 -8.82 2.30
C ALA A 385 19.39 -9.41 1.19
N ASP A 386 18.82 -10.60 1.41
CA ASP A 386 17.99 -11.30 0.42
C ASP A 386 16.73 -10.48 0.03
N ALA A 387 16.08 -9.85 1.02
CA ALA A 387 14.93 -9.00 0.77
C ALA A 387 15.30 -7.74 -0.02
N ILE A 388 16.38 -7.06 0.36
CA ILE A 388 16.85 -5.83 -0.31
C ILE A 388 17.28 -6.14 -1.76
N ASP A 389 17.97 -7.26 -1.99
CA ASP A 389 18.34 -7.71 -3.33
C ASP A 389 17.11 -8.04 -4.18
N ALA A 390 16.05 -8.59 -3.58
CA ALA A 390 14.78 -8.82 -4.25
C ALA A 390 14.04 -7.51 -4.57
N TRP A 391 14.16 -6.48 -3.74
CA TRP A 391 13.57 -5.16 -3.99
C TRP A 391 14.30 -4.36 -5.06
N GLY A 392 15.58 -4.63 -5.31
CA GLY A 392 16.36 -3.98 -6.38
C GLY A 392 16.08 -4.52 -7.78
N LYS A 393 15.38 -5.65 -7.88
CA LYS A 393 14.86 -6.22 -9.12
C LYS A 393 13.48 -5.63 -9.42
#